data_AF-A0AAV7CS75-F1
#
_entry.id   AF-A0AAV7CS75-F1
#
_cell.length_a   1.000
_cell.length_b   1.000
_cell.length_c   1.000
_cell.angle_alpha   90.00
_cell.angle_beta   90.00
_cell.angle_gamma   90.00
#
_symmetry.space_group_name_H-M   'P 1'
#
loop_
_entity.id
_entity.type
_entity.pdbx_description
1 polymer ?
#
loop_
_entity_poly.entity_id
_entity_poly.type
_entity_poly.pdbx_seq_one_letter_code
_entity_poly.pdbx_strand_id
1 'polypeptide(L)'
;MDLYLQLGLLLLVSVNVHAQTDISKYMPVITPSISANITDKSFVLVQPQCLFNNFNTTNVWLVIALNNSYLTLNDDNLSNPVSYSSFKNGRYEYYHTLVVSAKKYPCPTNGSVSEYLIQIGSDSSESCSKIQYCNGKLRNNQTYRARFVLLKSTGVFDKTMWSEEISLRQDVQFPENRVWPSGRSGGMIVLTSILSVLLAILLVSLIVALVFGSRNICWKRTMKNEKHLAAMDFMTRSTYRSQYQNMYANS
;
A
#
# COMPACT_ATOMS: atom_id res chain seq x y z
N MET A 1 -41.49 -0.96 -52.20
CA MET A 1 -40.86 -2.26 -51.87
C MET A 1 -40.30 -2.20 -50.44
N ASP A 2 -40.95 -1.46 -49.55
CA ASP A 2 -40.30 -0.94 -48.33
C ASP A 2 -40.81 -1.59 -47.05
N LEU A 3 -41.95 -2.29 -47.12
CA LEU A 3 -42.52 -3.03 -45.99
C LEU A 3 -41.77 -4.34 -45.71
N TYR A 4 -41.30 -5.02 -46.76
CA TYR A 4 -40.53 -6.26 -46.65
C TYR A 4 -39.10 -6.02 -46.14
N LEU A 5 -38.48 -4.88 -46.48
CA LEU A 5 -37.18 -4.50 -45.93
C LEU A 5 -37.28 -4.12 -44.44
N GLN A 6 -38.37 -3.46 -44.01
CA GLN A 6 -38.60 -3.17 -42.60
C GLN A 6 -38.93 -4.42 -41.77
N LEU A 7 -39.68 -5.38 -42.32
CA LEU A 7 -39.91 -6.67 -41.63
C LEU A 7 -38.61 -7.49 -41.52
N GLY A 8 -37.75 -7.44 -42.53
CA GLY A 8 -36.43 -8.09 -42.50
C GLY A 8 -35.49 -7.48 -41.47
N LEU A 9 -35.57 -6.16 -41.24
CA LEU A 9 -34.73 -5.45 -40.26
C LEU A 9 -35.20 -5.63 -38.81
N LEU A 10 -36.51 -5.87 -38.59
CA LEU A 10 -37.09 -6.10 -37.26
C LEU A 10 -36.91 -7.53 -36.73
N LEU A 11 -36.50 -8.49 -37.57
CA LEU A 11 -36.18 -9.86 -37.15
C LEU A 11 -34.74 -10.03 -36.64
N LEU A 12 -33.93 -8.97 -36.65
CA LEU A 12 -32.60 -8.92 -36.01
C LEU A 12 -32.64 -8.38 -34.57
N VAL A 13 -33.83 -8.35 -33.95
CA VAL A 13 -33.95 -8.10 -32.51
C VAL A 13 -33.42 -9.32 -31.76
N SER A 14 -32.12 -9.25 -31.47
CA SER A 14 -31.40 -9.83 -30.33
C SER A 14 -32.12 -10.98 -29.63
N VAL A 15 -31.92 -12.20 -30.14
CA VAL A 15 -31.98 -13.36 -29.25
C VAL A 15 -30.79 -13.22 -28.31
N ASN A 16 -31.02 -12.71 -27.11
CA ASN A 16 -30.08 -12.89 -26.00
C ASN A 16 -30.13 -14.37 -25.62
N VAL A 17 -29.54 -15.23 -26.46
CA VAL A 17 -29.19 -16.59 -26.07
C VAL A 17 -28.13 -16.42 -24.99
N HIS A 18 -28.56 -16.41 -23.73
CA HIS A 18 -27.66 -16.72 -22.63
C HIS A 18 -27.24 -18.17 -22.86
N ALA A 19 -26.14 -18.35 -23.58
CA ALA A 19 -25.54 -19.66 -23.79
C ALA A 19 -25.25 -20.21 -22.40
N GLN A 20 -26.05 -21.17 -21.97
CA GLN A 20 -25.91 -21.78 -20.67
C GLN A 20 -24.63 -22.61 -20.70
N THR A 21 -23.60 -22.11 -20.02
CA THR A 21 -22.34 -22.83 -19.88
C THR A 21 -22.54 -24.00 -18.93
N ASP A 22 -22.28 -25.19 -19.43
CA ASP A 22 -22.20 -26.41 -18.63
C ASP A 22 -21.09 -26.25 -17.58
N ILE A 23 -21.43 -26.43 -16.29
CA ILE A 23 -20.49 -26.29 -15.18
C ILE A 23 -19.27 -27.17 -15.41
N SER A 24 -19.48 -28.41 -15.85
CA SER A 24 -18.42 -29.40 -16.05
C SER A 24 -17.41 -29.02 -17.13
N LYS A 25 -17.74 -28.05 -17.99
CA LYS A 25 -16.89 -27.56 -19.09
C LYS A 25 -16.26 -26.20 -18.80
N TYR A 26 -16.62 -25.56 -17.69
CA TYR A 26 -16.02 -24.29 -17.32
C TYR A 26 -14.62 -24.52 -16.74
N MET A 27 -13.65 -23.72 -17.17
CA MET A 27 -12.29 -23.71 -16.62
C MET A 27 -12.05 -22.38 -15.90
N PRO A 28 -11.68 -22.36 -14.62
CA PRO A 28 -11.27 -21.13 -13.95
C PRO A 28 -10.01 -20.55 -14.58
N VAL A 29 -10.00 -19.23 -14.75
CA VAL A 29 -8.91 -18.51 -15.42
C VAL A 29 -8.39 -17.37 -14.54
N ILE A 30 -7.09 -17.13 -14.61
CA ILE A 30 -6.42 -15.96 -14.01
C ILE A 30 -6.59 -14.74 -14.93
N THR A 31 -6.75 -13.52 -14.39
CA THR A 31 -6.82 -12.34 -15.28
C THR A 31 -5.45 -12.02 -15.93
N PRO A 32 -5.35 -11.87 -17.26
CA PRO A 32 -4.09 -11.52 -17.91
C PRO A 32 -3.71 -10.03 -17.75
N SER A 33 -4.65 -9.20 -17.27
CA SER A 33 -4.65 -7.76 -17.50
C SER A 33 -3.82 -6.92 -16.52
N ILE A 34 -3.30 -7.50 -15.42
CA ILE A 34 -2.66 -6.74 -14.35
C ILE A 34 -1.40 -7.47 -13.83
N SER A 35 -0.23 -6.84 -13.96
CA SER A 35 1.06 -7.38 -13.47
C SER A 35 1.12 -7.59 -11.94
N ALA A 36 0.11 -7.16 -11.19
CA ALA A 36 -0.05 -7.42 -9.76
C ALA A 36 -0.95 -8.63 -9.44
N ASN A 37 -1.41 -9.36 -10.47
CA ASN A 37 -2.32 -10.49 -10.29
C ASN A 37 -1.66 -11.65 -9.51
N ILE A 38 -0.44 -12.03 -9.88
CA ILE A 38 0.27 -13.16 -9.25
C ILE A 38 1.43 -12.61 -8.40
N THR A 39 1.51 -13.05 -7.15
CA THR A 39 2.60 -12.75 -6.21
C THR A 39 3.29 -14.05 -5.76
N ASP A 40 4.18 -13.97 -4.77
CA ASP A 40 4.83 -15.13 -4.14
C ASP A 40 3.87 -15.97 -3.27
N LYS A 41 2.72 -15.39 -2.88
CA LYS A 41 1.77 -15.97 -1.91
C LYS A 41 0.30 -15.87 -2.30
N SER A 42 -0.02 -15.22 -3.42
CA SER A 42 -1.39 -14.99 -3.87
C SER A 42 -1.51 -14.95 -5.39
N PHE A 43 -2.72 -15.21 -5.88
CA PHE A 43 -3.12 -14.98 -7.27
C PHE A 43 -4.57 -14.52 -7.34
N VAL A 44 -5.03 -14.04 -8.49
CA VAL A 44 -6.40 -13.58 -8.74
C VAL A 44 -7.06 -14.37 -9.86
N LEU A 45 -8.22 -14.94 -9.55
CA LEU A 45 -9.11 -15.59 -10.51
C LEU A 45 -10.21 -14.64 -10.96
N VAL A 46 -10.71 -14.88 -12.18
CA VAL A 46 -11.98 -14.31 -12.63
C VAL A 46 -13.13 -15.03 -11.92
N GLN A 47 -14.13 -14.28 -11.44
CA GLN A 47 -15.35 -14.84 -10.87
C GLN A 47 -16.17 -15.55 -11.96
N PRO A 48 -16.72 -16.74 -11.67
CA PRO A 48 -17.55 -17.51 -12.60
C PRO A 48 -18.98 -16.95 -12.69
N GLN A 49 -19.11 -15.72 -13.17
CA GLN A 49 -20.43 -15.09 -13.39
C GLN A 49 -21.27 -15.92 -14.35
N CYS A 50 -22.59 -15.89 -14.17
CA CYS A 50 -23.58 -16.69 -14.93
C CYS A 50 -23.49 -18.22 -14.79
N LEU A 51 -22.45 -18.78 -14.15
CA LEU A 51 -22.21 -20.22 -14.20
C LEU A 51 -23.21 -21.02 -13.35
N PHE A 52 -23.70 -20.43 -12.25
CA PHE A 52 -24.46 -21.15 -11.21
C PHE A 52 -25.93 -20.76 -11.09
N ASN A 53 -26.52 -20.12 -12.12
CA ASN A 53 -27.88 -19.57 -12.07
C ASN A 53 -28.97 -20.58 -11.70
N ASN A 54 -28.77 -21.87 -12.03
CA ASN A 54 -29.73 -22.93 -11.70
C ASN A 54 -29.61 -23.44 -10.26
N PHE A 55 -28.62 -22.96 -9.51
CA PHE A 55 -28.25 -23.50 -8.20
C PHE A 55 -28.31 -22.44 -7.09
N ASN A 56 -29.18 -21.43 -7.23
CA ASN A 56 -29.23 -20.22 -6.40
C ASN A 56 -29.26 -20.43 -4.87
N THR A 57 -29.69 -21.60 -4.40
CA THR A 57 -29.75 -21.98 -2.97
C THR A 57 -28.51 -22.72 -2.48
N THR A 58 -27.59 -23.10 -3.37
CA THR A 58 -26.42 -23.93 -3.08
C THR A 58 -25.20 -23.06 -2.78
N ASN A 59 -24.34 -23.55 -1.89
CA ASN A 59 -23.05 -22.94 -1.62
C ASN A 59 -22.02 -23.46 -2.62
N VAL A 60 -21.30 -22.52 -3.21
CA VAL A 60 -20.17 -22.76 -4.08
C VAL A 60 -18.91 -22.64 -3.25
N TRP A 61 -18.04 -23.64 -3.35
CA TRP A 61 -16.74 -23.64 -2.72
C TRP A 61 -15.65 -23.52 -3.78
N LEU A 62 -14.60 -22.77 -3.46
CA LEU A 62 -13.38 -22.76 -4.25
C LEU A 62 -12.41 -23.78 -3.65
N VAL A 63 -11.91 -24.70 -4.47
CA VAL A 63 -10.88 -25.66 -4.10
C VAL A 63 -9.56 -25.21 -4.71
N ILE A 64 -8.53 -25.10 -3.88
CA ILE A 64 -7.16 -24.85 -4.29
C ILE A 64 -6.34 -26.09 -3.99
N ALA A 65 -5.64 -26.63 -4.98
CA ALA A 65 -4.79 -27.81 -4.87
C ALA A 65 -3.38 -27.52 -5.39
N LEU A 66 -2.39 -28.28 -4.90
CA LEU A 66 -1.07 -28.30 -5.50
C LEU A 66 -1.12 -28.99 -6.87
N ASN A 67 -0.31 -28.51 -7.81
CA ASN A 67 -0.27 -29.07 -9.17
C ASN A 67 0.24 -30.53 -9.20
N ASN A 68 1.02 -30.96 -8.22
CA ASN A 68 1.48 -32.35 -8.13
C ASN A 68 0.41 -33.32 -7.58
N SER A 69 -0.65 -32.81 -6.95
CA SER A 69 -1.63 -33.64 -6.23
C SER A 69 -3.02 -33.66 -6.87
N TYR A 70 -3.36 -32.68 -7.71
CA TYR A 70 -4.75 -32.49 -8.15
C TYR A 70 -5.38 -33.71 -8.87
N LEU A 71 -4.58 -34.54 -9.54
CA LEU A 71 -5.04 -35.75 -10.25
C LEU A 71 -5.49 -36.86 -9.30
N THR A 72 -5.01 -36.87 -8.05
CA THR A 72 -5.42 -37.87 -7.06
C THR A 72 -6.70 -37.48 -6.33
N LEU A 73 -7.19 -36.25 -6.53
CA LEU A 73 -8.38 -35.73 -5.87
C LEU A 73 -9.66 -36.19 -6.57
N ASN A 74 -10.41 -37.06 -5.88
CA ASN A 74 -11.71 -37.53 -6.30
C ASN A 74 -12.86 -36.80 -5.57
N ASP A 75 -14.11 -37.17 -5.87
CA ASP A 75 -15.27 -36.54 -5.24
C ASP A 75 -15.38 -36.86 -3.75
N ASP A 76 -14.91 -38.02 -3.29
CA ASP A 76 -14.89 -38.34 -1.85
C ASP A 76 -13.94 -37.40 -1.08
N ASN A 77 -12.79 -37.06 -1.67
CA ASN A 77 -11.86 -36.09 -1.10
C ASN A 77 -12.48 -34.69 -1.00
N LEU A 78 -13.25 -34.28 -2.01
CA LEU A 78 -13.84 -32.95 -2.11
C LEU A 78 -15.21 -32.83 -1.43
N SER A 79 -15.85 -33.94 -1.05
CA SER A 79 -17.18 -33.96 -0.45
C SER A 79 -17.21 -33.37 0.96
N ASN A 80 -16.08 -33.40 1.66
CA ASN A 80 -15.95 -32.91 3.02
C ASN A 80 -15.05 -31.68 3.05
N PRO A 81 -15.62 -30.46 2.94
CA PRO A 81 -14.83 -29.25 3.00
C PRO A 81 -14.22 -29.18 4.40
N VAL A 82 -12.90 -29.36 4.43
CA VAL A 82 -12.15 -29.33 5.69
C VAL A 82 -12.34 -27.96 6.33
N SER A 83 -12.48 -27.88 7.65
CA SER A 83 -12.60 -26.62 8.42
C SER A 83 -11.34 -25.74 8.39
N TYR A 84 -10.46 -25.94 7.41
CA TYR A 84 -9.24 -25.19 7.19
C TYR A 84 -9.23 -24.68 5.78
N SER A 85 -9.10 -23.37 5.65
CA SER A 85 -9.01 -22.72 4.35
C SER A 85 -7.61 -22.16 4.09
N SER A 86 -6.64 -22.99 4.46
CA SER A 86 -5.22 -22.84 4.19
C SER A 86 -4.54 -24.22 4.17
N PHE A 87 -3.38 -24.29 3.51
CA PHE A 87 -2.59 -25.53 3.45
C PHE A 87 -1.96 -25.88 4.80
N LYS A 88 -2.24 -27.08 5.32
CA LYS A 88 -1.55 -27.63 6.50
C LYS A 88 -0.35 -28.48 6.10
N ASN A 89 0.83 -28.13 6.60
CA ASN A 89 2.07 -28.86 6.33
C ASN A 89 1.93 -30.35 6.68
N GLY A 90 2.30 -31.21 5.73
CA GLY A 90 2.32 -32.67 5.91
C GLY A 90 0.95 -33.37 6.05
N ARG A 91 -0.18 -32.70 5.75
CA ARG A 91 -1.51 -33.34 5.82
C ARG A 91 -2.29 -33.34 4.52
N TYR A 92 -2.53 -32.16 3.97
CA TYR A 92 -3.38 -32.01 2.79
C TYR A 92 -2.68 -31.14 1.76
N GLU A 93 -2.73 -31.61 0.51
CA GLU A 93 -2.23 -30.91 -0.67
C GLU A 93 -3.34 -30.17 -1.41
N TYR A 94 -4.45 -29.91 -0.73
CA TYR A 94 -5.57 -29.09 -1.17
C TYR A 94 -6.32 -28.52 0.03
N TYR A 95 -7.14 -27.50 -0.21
CA TYR A 95 -8.07 -26.95 0.77
C TYR A 95 -9.28 -26.32 0.09
N HIS A 96 -10.35 -26.14 0.86
CA HIS A 96 -11.55 -25.43 0.44
C HIS A 96 -11.55 -24.01 1.03
N THR A 97 -11.98 -23.03 0.25
CA THR A 97 -12.06 -21.63 0.70
C THR A 97 -13.22 -20.89 0.01
N LEU A 98 -13.46 -19.65 0.46
CA LEU A 98 -14.40 -18.69 -0.14
C LEU A 98 -15.78 -19.30 -0.41
N VAL A 99 -16.48 -19.69 0.66
CA VAL A 99 -17.85 -20.19 0.59
C VAL A 99 -18.79 -19.07 0.19
N VAL A 100 -19.33 -19.16 -1.02
CA VAL A 100 -20.19 -18.12 -1.58
C VAL A 100 -21.47 -18.75 -2.09
N SER A 101 -22.62 -18.15 -1.77
CA SER A 101 -23.91 -18.59 -2.31
C SER A 101 -23.94 -18.38 -3.83
N ALA A 102 -24.40 -19.36 -4.60
CA ALA A 102 -24.44 -19.33 -6.07
C ALA A 102 -25.08 -18.05 -6.64
N LYS A 103 -26.12 -17.52 -5.98
CA LYS A 103 -26.79 -16.26 -6.37
C LYS A 103 -25.89 -15.02 -6.36
N LYS A 104 -24.71 -15.09 -5.75
CA LYS A 104 -23.70 -14.03 -5.70
C LYS A 104 -22.77 -14.03 -6.92
N TYR A 105 -22.98 -14.95 -7.86
CA TYR A 105 -22.36 -14.94 -9.18
C TYR A 105 -23.40 -14.65 -10.28
N PRO A 106 -24.09 -13.48 -10.24
CA PRO A 106 -25.18 -13.18 -11.15
C PRO A 106 -24.70 -12.97 -12.60
N CYS A 107 -25.64 -13.05 -13.53
CA CYS A 107 -25.36 -12.59 -14.88
C CYS A 107 -25.24 -11.07 -14.98
N PRO A 108 -24.26 -10.55 -15.75
CA PRO A 108 -24.19 -9.13 -16.07
C PRO A 108 -25.49 -8.68 -16.77
N THR A 109 -26.12 -7.62 -16.26
CA THR A 109 -27.48 -7.26 -16.70
C THR A 109 -27.49 -6.27 -17.88
N ASN A 110 -26.38 -5.57 -18.17
CA ASN A 110 -26.37 -4.45 -19.14
C ASN A 110 -25.03 -4.28 -19.89
N GLY A 111 -24.40 -5.34 -20.40
CA GLY A 111 -23.18 -5.23 -21.22
C GLY A 111 -21.96 -4.60 -20.54
N SER A 112 -22.08 -4.17 -19.28
CA SER A 112 -20.98 -3.68 -18.45
C SER A 112 -20.10 -4.86 -18.07
N VAL A 113 -19.00 -5.02 -18.79
CA VAL A 113 -17.95 -5.98 -18.48
C VAL A 113 -17.11 -5.41 -17.34
N SER A 114 -17.63 -5.47 -16.12
CA SER A 114 -16.76 -5.37 -14.95
C SER A 114 -16.13 -6.75 -14.73
N GLU A 115 -14.81 -6.85 -14.83
CA GLU A 115 -14.09 -8.05 -14.40
C GLU A 115 -14.29 -8.19 -12.89
N TYR A 116 -15.12 -9.16 -12.51
CA TYR A 116 -15.29 -9.54 -11.12
C TYR A 116 -14.15 -10.47 -10.75
N LEU A 117 -13.37 -10.09 -9.74
CA LEU A 117 -12.14 -10.77 -9.39
C LEU A 117 -12.25 -11.46 -8.02
N ILE A 118 -11.53 -12.56 -7.86
CA ILE A 118 -11.35 -13.27 -6.59
C ILE A 118 -9.86 -13.29 -6.31
N GLN A 119 -9.41 -12.63 -5.24
CA GLN A 119 -8.04 -12.78 -4.77
C GLN A 119 -7.94 -14.03 -3.89
N ILE A 120 -6.93 -14.88 -4.13
CA ILE A 120 -6.65 -16.12 -3.39
C ILE A 120 -5.37 -15.89 -2.60
N GLY A 121 -5.34 -16.29 -1.33
CA GLY A 121 -4.16 -16.17 -0.48
C GLY A 121 -3.92 -14.79 0.13
N SER A 122 -4.98 -13.99 0.32
CA SER A 122 -4.89 -12.64 0.89
C SER A 122 -4.72 -12.59 2.41
N ASP A 123 -5.24 -13.60 3.13
CA ASP A 123 -5.45 -13.48 4.57
C ASP A 123 -4.25 -13.99 5.34
N SER A 124 -3.80 -13.22 6.34
CA SER A 124 -2.81 -13.70 7.30
C SER A 124 -3.46 -14.60 8.34
N SER A 125 -2.68 -15.50 8.94
CA SER A 125 -3.14 -16.34 10.05
C SER A 125 -3.60 -15.52 11.26
N GLU A 126 -3.10 -14.29 11.41
CA GLU A 126 -3.41 -13.37 12.51
C GLU A 126 -4.69 -12.56 12.25
N SER A 127 -4.97 -12.19 10.99
CA SER A 127 -6.18 -11.44 10.62
C SER A 127 -7.44 -12.31 10.58
N CYS A 128 -7.28 -13.62 10.71
CA CYS A 128 -8.31 -14.58 10.38
C CYS A 128 -8.95 -15.21 11.62
N SER A 129 -9.95 -14.54 12.18
CA SER A 129 -10.62 -14.97 13.42
C SER A 129 -11.47 -16.24 13.26
N LYS A 130 -11.90 -16.58 12.03
CA LYS A 130 -12.65 -17.81 11.71
C LYS A 130 -11.88 -18.61 10.66
N ILE A 131 -11.01 -19.49 11.13
CA ILE A 131 -10.12 -20.33 10.29
C ILE A 131 -10.88 -21.12 9.22
N GLN A 132 -12.15 -21.45 9.43
CA GLN A 132 -12.98 -22.20 8.47
C GLN A 132 -13.41 -21.38 7.23
N TYR A 133 -13.26 -20.06 7.24
CA TYR A 133 -13.64 -19.16 6.14
C TYR A 133 -12.48 -18.28 5.64
N CYS A 134 -11.27 -18.52 6.15
CA CYS A 134 -10.07 -17.81 5.73
C CYS A 134 -9.81 -17.91 4.23
N ASN A 135 -9.12 -16.94 3.66
CA ASN A 135 -8.43 -17.07 2.40
C ASN A 135 -6.91 -17.08 2.64
N GLY A 136 -6.44 -18.09 3.38
CA GLY A 136 -5.09 -18.10 3.92
C GLY A 136 -4.00 -18.12 2.84
N LYS A 137 -2.85 -17.51 3.15
CA LYS A 137 -1.68 -17.43 2.24
C LYS A 137 -1.30 -18.77 1.62
N LEU A 138 -0.90 -18.72 0.35
CA LEU A 138 -0.34 -19.86 -0.36
C LEU A 138 1.10 -20.11 0.07
N ARG A 139 1.59 -21.35 -0.14
CA ARG A 139 3.00 -21.71 0.07
C ARG A 139 3.87 -21.15 -1.06
N ASN A 140 5.01 -20.59 -0.69
CA ASN A 140 5.99 -20.07 -1.64
C ASN A 140 6.56 -21.20 -2.53
N ASN A 141 6.98 -20.84 -3.75
CA ASN A 141 7.66 -21.72 -4.70
C ASN A 141 6.88 -23.02 -5.01
N GLN A 142 5.56 -22.90 -5.10
CA GLN A 142 4.66 -23.99 -5.49
C GLN A 142 3.82 -23.56 -6.69
N THR A 143 3.31 -24.55 -7.42
CA THR A 143 2.34 -24.34 -8.49
C THR A 143 1.00 -24.96 -8.10
N TYR A 144 -0.08 -24.32 -8.53
CA TYR A 144 -1.43 -24.56 -8.03
C TYR A 144 -2.41 -24.81 -9.16
N ARG A 145 -3.54 -25.42 -8.81
CA ARG A 145 -4.75 -25.46 -9.63
C ARG A 145 -5.97 -25.12 -8.79
N ALA A 146 -6.95 -24.53 -9.45
CA ALA A 146 -8.21 -24.12 -8.83
C ALA A 146 -9.41 -24.77 -9.52
N ARG A 147 -10.47 -25.05 -8.77
CA ARG A 147 -11.79 -25.40 -9.32
C ARG A 147 -12.91 -24.98 -8.38
N PHE A 148 -14.11 -24.81 -8.92
CA PHE A 148 -15.30 -24.61 -8.11
C PHE A 148 -16.04 -25.93 -7.93
N VAL A 149 -16.56 -26.17 -6.74
CA VAL A 149 -17.38 -27.34 -6.40
C VAL A 149 -18.67 -26.90 -5.72
N LEU A 150 -19.78 -27.54 -6.09
CA LEU A 150 -21.07 -27.40 -5.45
C LEU A 150 -21.27 -28.60 -4.54
N LEU A 151 -21.50 -28.34 -3.26
CA LEU A 151 -21.64 -29.40 -2.26
C LEU A 151 -23.09 -29.49 -1.77
N LYS A 152 -23.56 -30.72 -1.58
CA LYS A 152 -24.81 -31.07 -0.89
C LYS A 152 -24.51 -32.01 0.29
N SER A 153 -25.53 -32.34 1.08
CA SER A 153 -25.38 -33.28 2.21
C SER A 153 -24.84 -34.66 1.81
N THR A 154 -25.00 -35.05 0.55
CA THR A 154 -24.53 -36.32 -0.01
C THR A 154 -23.12 -36.25 -0.62
N GLY A 155 -22.46 -35.10 -0.60
CA GLY A 155 -21.12 -34.89 -1.18
C GLY A 155 -21.09 -33.90 -2.34
N VAL A 156 -20.12 -34.06 -3.25
CA VAL A 156 -20.00 -33.24 -4.46
C VAL A 156 -21.20 -33.46 -5.38
N PHE A 157 -21.93 -32.39 -5.65
CA PHE A 157 -23.09 -32.40 -6.55
C PHE A 157 -22.71 -32.05 -7.99
N ASP A 158 -21.85 -31.04 -8.16
CA ASP A 158 -21.33 -30.62 -9.48
C ASP A 158 -20.00 -29.89 -9.30
N LYS A 159 -19.19 -29.78 -10.36
CA LYS A 159 -17.83 -29.21 -10.31
C LYS A 159 -17.36 -28.71 -11.67
N THR A 160 -16.57 -27.63 -11.65
CA THR A 160 -15.91 -27.11 -12.85
C THR A 160 -14.69 -27.94 -13.22
N MET A 161 -14.14 -27.78 -14.42
CA MET A 161 -12.79 -28.25 -14.72
C MET A 161 -11.77 -27.63 -13.76
N TRP A 162 -10.61 -28.28 -13.63
CA TRP A 162 -9.45 -27.65 -13.02
C TRP A 162 -8.92 -26.55 -13.93
N SER A 163 -8.44 -25.45 -13.34
CA SER A 163 -7.71 -24.42 -14.07
C SER A 163 -6.45 -24.98 -14.72
N GLU A 164 -5.87 -24.19 -15.62
CA GLU A 164 -4.47 -24.36 -16.00
C GLU A 164 -3.55 -24.24 -14.77
N GLU A 165 -2.29 -24.66 -14.94
CA GLU A 165 -1.29 -24.54 -13.90
C GLU A 165 -0.99 -23.07 -13.58
N ILE A 166 -1.08 -22.73 -12.30
CA ILE A 166 -0.84 -21.39 -11.78
C ILE A 166 0.47 -21.39 -11.03
N SER A 167 1.52 -20.85 -11.65
CA SER A 167 2.83 -20.71 -11.03
C SER A 167 2.92 -19.39 -10.29
N LEU A 168 3.15 -19.44 -8.97
CA LEU A 168 3.41 -18.23 -8.19
C LEU A 168 4.73 -17.60 -8.61
N ARG A 169 4.83 -16.28 -8.43
CA ARG A 169 6.11 -15.60 -8.65
C ARG A 169 7.11 -16.13 -7.64
N GLN A 170 8.32 -16.42 -8.09
CA GLN A 170 9.39 -16.75 -7.17
C GLN A 170 9.66 -15.52 -6.31
N ASP A 171 9.72 -15.74 -5.00
CA ASP A 171 10.25 -14.74 -4.10
C ASP A 171 11.71 -14.55 -4.52
N VAL A 172 12.05 -13.40 -5.11
CA VAL A 172 13.44 -13.00 -5.20
C VAL A 172 13.82 -12.72 -3.76
N GLN A 173 14.32 -13.75 -3.07
CA GLN A 173 14.93 -13.60 -1.76
C GLN A 173 16.04 -12.56 -1.91
N PHE A 174 15.71 -11.32 -1.60
CA PHE A 174 16.72 -10.37 -1.19
C PHE A 174 17.31 -10.99 0.06
N PRO A 175 18.62 -11.27 0.09
CA PRO A 175 19.23 -11.90 1.25
C PRO A 175 18.80 -11.11 2.49
N GLU A 176 18.26 -11.81 3.49
CA GLU A 176 17.79 -11.24 4.77
C GLU A 176 18.86 -10.38 5.47
N ASN A 177 20.12 -10.44 5.01
CA ASN A 177 21.21 -9.56 5.42
C ASN A 177 21.05 -8.08 4.99
N ARG A 178 20.03 -7.75 4.21
CA ARG A 178 19.65 -6.36 3.90
C ARG A 178 18.30 -6.08 4.54
N VAL A 179 18.27 -6.17 5.87
CA VAL A 179 17.37 -5.36 6.69
C VAL A 179 17.56 -3.93 6.20
N TRP A 180 16.66 -3.47 5.33
CA TRP A 180 16.45 -2.05 5.17
C TRP A 180 16.04 -1.56 6.55
N PRO A 181 16.80 -0.67 7.20
CA PRO A 181 16.33 -0.11 8.44
C PRO A 181 15.20 0.84 8.05
N SER A 182 13.96 0.35 8.09
CA SER A 182 12.78 1.19 8.23
C SER A 182 12.66 1.76 9.66
N GLY A 183 13.74 1.70 10.44
CA GLY A 183 13.95 2.58 11.58
C GLY A 183 14.25 3.98 11.07
N ARG A 184 13.36 4.93 11.38
CA ARG A 184 13.62 6.36 11.30
C ARG A 184 15.08 6.63 11.67
N SER A 185 15.82 7.11 10.68
CA SER A 185 17.26 7.30 10.66
C SER A 185 17.80 7.75 12.01
N GLY A 186 18.54 6.87 12.70
CA GLY A 186 19.42 7.29 13.79
C GLY A 186 20.40 8.36 13.32
N GLY A 187 20.75 8.38 12.03
CA GLY A 187 21.49 9.46 11.40
C GLY A 187 20.77 10.81 11.43
N MET A 188 19.44 10.85 11.32
CA MET A 188 18.67 12.09 11.46
C MET A 188 18.67 12.60 12.89
N ILE A 189 18.67 11.72 13.90
CA ILE A 189 18.81 12.10 15.32
C ILE A 189 20.23 12.61 15.60
N VAL A 190 21.26 11.94 15.06
CA VAL A 190 22.67 12.35 15.22
C VAL A 190 22.94 13.67 14.50
N LEU A 191 22.43 13.86 13.28
CA LEU A 191 22.58 15.11 12.56
C LEU A 191 21.84 16.25 13.27
N THR A 192 20.58 16.03 13.69
CA THR A 192 19.84 17.07 14.42
C THR A 192 20.47 17.40 15.77
N SER A 193 21.07 16.42 16.48
CA SER A 193 21.77 16.68 17.73
C SER A 193 23.07 17.47 17.51
N ILE A 194 23.88 17.11 16.51
CA ILE A 194 25.10 17.86 16.15
C ILE A 194 24.77 19.28 15.73
N LEU A 195 23.80 19.46 14.82
CA LEU A 195 23.35 20.78 14.38
C LEU A 195 22.80 21.63 15.53
N SER A 196 22.06 21.00 16.46
CA SER A 196 21.52 21.69 17.64
C SER A 196 22.64 22.17 18.57
N VAL A 197 23.65 21.33 18.86
CA VAL A 197 24.79 21.71 19.71
C VAL A 197 25.63 22.82 19.05
N LEU A 198 25.91 22.69 17.75
CA LEU A 198 26.66 23.72 17.02
C LEU A 198 25.91 25.06 16.98
N LEU A 199 24.59 25.04 16.77
CA LEU A 199 23.77 26.24 16.80
C LEU A 199 23.78 26.91 18.17
N ALA A 200 23.69 26.13 19.26
CA ALA A 200 23.76 26.66 20.62
C ALA A 200 25.11 27.35 20.91
N ILE A 201 26.23 26.75 20.49
CA ILE A 201 27.58 27.33 20.62
C ILE A 201 27.67 28.64 19.81
N LEU A 202 27.12 28.67 18.60
CA LEU A 202 27.09 29.85 17.76
C LEU A 202 26.27 30.98 18.42
N LEU A 203 25.09 30.68 18.95
CA LEU A 203 24.28 31.67 19.66
C LEU A 203 24.97 32.22 20.91
N VAL A 204 25.61 31.38 21.72
CA VAL A 204 26.36 31.83 22.90
C VAL A 204 27.52 32.74 22.49
N SER A 205 28.30 32.36 21.47
CA SER A 205 29.40 33.20 20.98
C SER A 205 28.91 34.53 20.38
N LEU A 206 27.77 34.53 19.69
CA LEU A 206 27.12 35.76 19.21
C LEU A 206 26.68 36.65 20.37
N ILE A 207 26.05 36.09 21.41
CA ILE A 207 25.66 36.85 22.61
C ILE A 207 26.88 37.45 23.29
N VAL A 208 27.94 36.66 23.47
CA VAL A 208 29.23 37.13 24.02
C VAL A 208 29.78 38.27 23.16
N ALA A 209 29.84 38.12 21.84
CA ALA A 209 30.30 39.15 20.92
C ALA A 209 29.44 40.43 20.99
N LEU A 210 28.12 40.31 21.15
CA LEU A 210 27.22 41.45 21.32
C LEU A 210 27.42 42.13 22.68
N VAL A 211 27.58 41.39 23.77
CA VAL A 211 27.80 41.97 25.11
C VAL A 211 29.18 42.63 25.21
N PHE A 212 30.24 41.97 24.75
CA PHE A 212 31.58 42.56 24.77
C PHE A 212 31.74 43.64 23.69
N GLY A 213 31.18 43.44 22.51
CA GLY A 213 31.15 44.43 21.44
C GLY A 213 30.38 45.69 21.83
N SER A 214 29.20 45.55 22.44
CA SER A 214 28.43 46.69 22.95
C SER A 214 29.14 47.38 24.12
N ARG A 215 29.80 46.64 25.02
CA ARG A 215 30.68 47.24 26.04
C ARG A 215 31.83 48.03 25.43
N ASN A 216 32.48 47.51 24.39
CA ASN A 216 33.56 48.20 23.69
C ASN A 216 33.07 49.45 22.94
N ILE A 217 31.88 49.40 22.33
CA ILE A 217 31.26 50.55 21.65
C ILE A 217 30.80 51.60 22.66
N CYS A 218 30.18 51.17 23.76
CA CYS A 218 29.71 52.06 24.83
C CYS A 218 30.90 52.73 25.55
N TRP A 219 31.94 51.96 25.87
CA TRP A 219 33.19 52.48 26.43
C TRP A 219 33.89 53.46 25.49
N LYS A 220 33.99 53.15 24.19
CA LYS A 220 34.54 54.08 23.19
C LYS A 220 33.74 55.38 23.11
N ARG A 221 32.41 55.33 23.29
CA ARG A 221 31.54 56.52 23.29
C ARG A 221 31.77 57.36 24.53
N THR A 222 31.86 56.75 25.72
CA THR A 222 32.17 57.46 26.98
C THR A 222 33.54 58.15 26.91
N MET A 223 34.59 57.44 26.47
CA MET A 223 35.93 58.02 26.33
C MET A 223 36.00 59.15 25.28
N LYS A 224 35.23 59.04 24.19
CA LYS A 224 35.16 60.11 23.18
C LYS A 224 34.46 61.35 23.74
N ASN A 225 33.38 61.16 24.50
CA ASN A 225 32.64 62.26 25.13
C ASN A 225 33.48 62.97 26.22
N GLU A 226 34.23 62.23 27.05
CA GLU A 226 35.15 62.85 28.03
C GLU A 226 36.24 63.67 27.35
N LYS A 227 36.86 63.16 26.27
CA LYS A 227 37.87 63.92 25.50
C LYS A 227 37.29 65.19 24.88
N HIS A 228 36.05 65.13 24.37
CA HIS A 228 35.38 66.32 23.85
C HIS A 228 35.05 67.33 24.95
N LEU A 229 34.60 66.88 26.13
CA LEU A 229 34.38 67.77 27.28
C LEU A 229 35.69 68.43 27.74
N ALA A 230 36.77 67.67 27.85
CA ALA A 230 38.08 68.19 28.24
C ALA A 230 38.66 69.18 27.21
N ALA A 231 38.47 68.91 25.92
CA ALA A 231 38.87 69.83 24.85
C ALA A 231 38.03 71.12 24.84
N MET A 232 36.73 71.02 25.14
CA MET A 232 35.84 72.17 25.25
C MET A 232 36.19 73.03 26.47
N ASP A 233 36.49 72.43 27.61
CA ASP A 233 36.96 73.16 28.80
C ASP A 233 38.30 73.88 28.53
N PHE A 234 39.23 73.23 27.84
CA PHE A 234 40.50 73.85 27.44
C PHE A 234 40.31 75.04 26.48
N MET A 235 39.45 74.93 25.47
CA MET A 235 39.15 76.05 24.56
C MET A 235 38.41 77.19 25.25
N THR A 236 37.51 76.89 26.18
CA THR A 236 36.82 77.91 26.99
C THR A 236 37.84 78.66 27.84
N ARG A 237 38.76 77.95 28.50
CA ARG A 237 39.82 78.56 29.30
C ARG A 237 40.80 79.41 28.48
N SER A 238 41.10 79.02 27.23
CA SER A 238 41.98 79.79 26.35
C SER A 238 41.32 81.06 25.80
N THR A 239 40.03 81.02 25.48
CA THR A 239 39.25 82.18 25.02
C THR A 239 39.04 83.21 26.12
N TYR A 240 38.77 82.77 27.36
CA TYR A 240 38.79 83.68 28.51
C TYR A 240 40.16 84.36 28.66
N ARG A 241 41.26 83.60 28.55
CA ARG A 241 42.61 84.16 28.67
C ARG A 241 42.95 85.18 27.57
N SER A 242 42.53 84.95 26.32
CA SER A 242 42.80 85.89 25.22
C SER A 242 41.94 87.16 25.31
N GLN A 243 40.69 87.07 25.77
CA GLN A 243 39.85 88.25 26.02
C GLN A 243 40.44 89.15 27.11
N TYR A 244 40.97 88.57 28.20
CA TYR A 244 41.67 89.36 29.21
C TYR A 244 42.90 90.06 28.62
N GLN A 245 43.72 89.39 27.81
CA GLN A 245 44.91 90.01 27.22
C GLN A 245 44.58 91.12 26.21
N ASN A 246 43.50 90.98 25.42
CA ASN A 246 43.08 92.01 24.48
C ASN A 246 42.46 93.25 25.18
N MET A 247 41.85 93.10 26.36
CA MET A 247 41.36 94.25 27.14
C MET A 247 42.49 95.14 27.67
N TYR A 248 43.68 94.58 27.95
CA TYR A 248 44.84 95.37 28.43
C TYR A 248 45.74 95.91 27.31
N ALA A 249 45.53 95.51 26.05
CA ALA A 249 46.33 95.97 24.91
C ALA A 249 45.78 97.25 24.24
N ASN A 250 44.56 97.67 24.57
CA ASN A 250 43.87 98.84 24.02
C ASN A 250 43.59 99.95 25.07
N SER A 251 44.30 99.94 26.20
CA SER A 251 44.26 100.99 27.24
C SER A 251 45.54 101.80 27.27
#